data_AF-D7GXQ5-F1
#
_entry.id   AF-D7GXQ5-F1
#
_cell.length_a   1.000
_cell.length_b   1.000
_cell.length_c   1.000
_cell.angle_alpha   90.00
_cell.angle_beta   90.00
_cell.angle_gamma   90.00
#
_symmetry.space_group_name_H-M   'P 1'
#
loop_
_entity.id
_entity.type
_entity.pdbx_description
1 polymer ?
#
loop_
_entity_poly.entity_id
_entity_poly.type
_entity_poly.pdbx_seq_one_letter_code
_entity_poly.pdbx_strand_id
1 'polypeptide(L)'
;MLCEAHLVNSLTFLSKVLHTHYEEKVFILIDEYDAVVGLVFESCPNKDDIGLINDCLKRFMANTLKFNDFIKRSLIFACVRLAGAFSGDAARVIEHYPFLSDLRYAPYLGFTDEEVKHLLELPEVKAACGKVTFKTITEWYDGYMVSNSPLKIFSSWSVLNLLKRVYTTGTLKYSSFWIINPGHVKNLGKLFAEPSVREKIEELISNGEVKIGRVTSVNVQHLKSLQQLISLEFDEISEENVELFLHFLADSGYFNILSIDKKTDDIETNTWDEDEDEDEDEDEDEEWADFESDSTFCVLKIPNFEIKQHVRNLCYSEALAVIRKFHLNARSVKNYVSALNILLQSTSERAFVDLANAVLVLLSESQKIMNEKELHHILYTLVYDSRYFETHSEVQIKKKEKDQG
;
A
#
# COMPACT_ATOMS: atom_id res chain seq x y z
N MET A 1 -31.53 -3.75 27.16
CA MET A 1 -30.82 -3.18 25.99
C MET A 1 -29.40 -2.87 26.39
N LEU A 2 -28.42 -3.20 25.54
CA LEU A 2 -27.06 -2.69 25.66
C LEU A 2 -27.09 -1.18 25.33
N CYS A 3 -26.47 -0.34 26.16
CA CYS A 3 -26.27 1.08 25.88
C CYS A 3 -24.78 1.33 25.61
N GLU A 4 -24.46 2.51 25.10
CA GLU A 4 -23.08 2.93 24.81
C GLU A 4 -22.16 2.81 26.03
N ALA A 5 -22.65 3.14 27.23
CA ALA A 5 -21.88 2.99 28.46
C ALA A 5 -21.49 1.53 28.75
N HIS A 6 -22.31 0.55 28.34
CA HIS A 6 -21.95 -0.86 28.45
C HIS A 6 -20.85 -1.25 27.46
N LEU A 7 -20.85 -0.70 26.24
CA LEU A 7 -19.81 -0.93 25.24
C LEU A 7 -18.48 -0.35 25.69
N VAL A 8 -18.47 0.93 26.06
CA VAL A 8 -17.30 1.68 26.50
C VAL A 8 -16.60 1.05 27.71
N ASN A 9 -17.35 0.40 28.61
CA ASN A 9 -16.81 -0.24 29.81
C ASN A 9 -16.69 -1.77 29.71
N SER A 10 -16.96 -2.35 28.54
CA SER A 10 -17.10 -3.81 28.39
C SER A 10 -15.82 -4.57 28.77
N LEU A 11 -14.66 -4.15 28.25
CA LEU A 11 -13.39 -4.79 28.58
C LEU A 11 -12.92 -4.49 30.00
N THR A 12 -13.20 -3.29 30.54
CA THR A 12 -12.93 -2.97 31.94
C THR A 12 -13.73 -3.89 32.88
N PHE A 13 -15.02 -4.08 32.58
CA PHE A 13 -15.89 -4.98 33.33
C PHE A 13 -15.40 -6.44 33.24
N LEU A 14 -15.09 -6.91 32.03
CA LEU A 14 -14.56 -8.26 31.83
C LEU A 14 -13.23 -8.46 32.57
N SER A 15 -12.32 -7.48 32.50
CA SER A 15 -11.04 -7.51 33.22
C SER A 15 -11.23 -7.63 34.72
N LYS A 16 -12.19 -6.88 35.29
CA LYS A 16 -12.55 -6.95 36.71
C LYS A 16 -13.06 -8.33 37.10
N VAL A 17 -13.94 -8.92 36.29
CA VAL A 17 -14.52 -10.25 36.56
C VAL A 17 -13.42 -11.31 36.54
N LEU A 18 -12.57 -11.30 35.51
CA LEU A 18 -11.45 -12.24 35.39
C LEU A 18 -10.44 -12.06 36.55
N HIS A 19 -10.08 -10.82 36.87
CA HIS A 19 -9.21 -10.52 37.99
C HIS A 19 -9.78 -11.01 39.33
N THR A 20 -11.08 -10.82 39.56
CA THR A 20 -11.74 -11.28 40.80
C THR A 20 -11.73 -12.80 40.91
N HIS A 21 -11.89 -13.51 39.79
CA HIS A 21 -11.97 -14.96 39.78
C HIS A 21 -10.59 -15.63 39.89
N TYR A 22 -9.60 -15.13 39.17
CA TYR A 22 -8.25 -15.70 39.11
C TYR A 22 -7.26 -15.06 40.07
N GLU A 23 -7.64 -13.97 40.75
CA GLU A 23 -6.80 -13.18 41.65
C GLU A 23 -5.52 -12.60 41.00
N GLU A 24 -5.48 -12.56 39.66
CA GLU A 24 -4.36 -12.06 38.86
C GLU A 24 -4.79 -10.93 37.93
N LYS A 25 -3.86 -10.04 37.59
CA LYS A 25 -4.11 -8.99 36.58
C LYS A 25 -4.15 -9.60 35.18
N VAL A 26 -5.02 -9.05 34.32
CA VAL A 26 -5.34 -9.62 33.00
C VAL A 26 -4.42 -9.08 31.90
N PHE A 27 -4.01 -9.93 30.96
CA PHE A 27 -3.44 -9.49 29.69
C PHE A 27 -4.56 -9.32 28.65
N ILE A 28 -4.57 -8.18 27.95
CA ILE A 28 -5.52 -7.93 26.85
C ILE A 28 -4.78 -7.99 25.52
N LEU A 29 -5.27 -8.81 24.59
CA LEU A 29 -4.76 -8.89 23.23
C LEU A 29 -5.89 -8.43 22.30
N ILE A 30 -5.68 -7.34 21.57
CA ILE A 30 -6.63 -6.79 20.61
C ILE A 30 -6.07 -7.03 19.23
N ASP A 31 -6.72 -7.87 18.45
CA ASP A 31 -6.38 -8.07 17.05
C ASP A 31 -7.30 -7.23 16.14
N GLU A 32 -6.81 -6.92 14.94
CA GLU A 32 -7.52 -6.14 13.91
C GLU A 32 -8.15 -4.83 14.43
N TYR A 33 -7.43 -4.09 15.28
CA TYR A 33 -7.93 -2.83 15.85
C TYR A 33 -8.34 -1.80 14.79
N ASP A 34 -7.73 -1.88 13.61
CA ASP A 34 -8.01 -1.04 12.45
C ASP A 34 -9.26 -1.45 11.64
N ALA A 35 -9.94 -2.55 11.96
CA ALA A 35 -11.18 -2.95 11.28
C ALA A 35 -12.26 -1.86 11.26
N VAL A 36 -12.27 -0.97 12.27
CA VAL A 36 -13.16 0.18 12.34
C VAL A 36 -12.92 1.17 11.19
N VAL A 37 -11.67 1.34 10.73
CA VAL A 37 -11.36 2.19 9.57
C VAL A 37 -12.15 1.71 8.35
N GLY A 38 -12.18 0.40 8.13
CA GLY A 38 -12.98 -0.22 7.09
C GLY A 38 -14.47 0.04 7.22
N LEU A 39 -15.01 -0.10 8.43
CA LEU A 39 -16.41 0.22 8.72
C LEU A 39 -16.74 1.69 8.36
N VAL A 40 -15.86 2.62 8.71
CA VAL A 40 -16.03 4.05 8.40
C VAL A 40 -16.06 4.29 6.89
N PHE A 41 -15.15 3.68 6.14
CA PHE A 41 -15.10 3.83 4.68
C PHE A 41 -16.28 3.15 3.97
N GLU A 42 -16.80 2.06 4.52
CA GLU A 42 -17.85 1.30 3.86
C GLU A 42 -19.26 1.77 4.20
N SER A 43 -19.48 2.21 5.45
CA SER A 43 -20.81 2.27 6.08
C SER A 43 -21.15 3.63 6.70
N CYS A 44 -20.23 4.60 6.70
CA CYS A 44 -20.47 5.93 7.29
C CYS A 44 -20.47 7.03 6.21
N PRO A 45 -21.61 7.28 5.55
CA PRO A 45 -21.73 8.40 4.60
C PRO A 45 -21.80 9.76 5.31
N ASN A 46 -22.21 9.81 6.59
CA ASN A 46 -22.32 11.05 7.35
C ASN A 46 -21.08 11.31 8.21
N LYS A 47 -20.52 12.51 8.11
CA LYS A 47 -19.36 12.97 8.91
C LYS A 47 -19.64 13.03 10.40
N ASP A 48 -20.90 13.20 10.79
CA ASP A 48 -21.30 13.23 12.21
C ASP A 48 -21.19 11.83 12.83
N ASP A 49 -21.53 10.77 12.08
CA ASP A 49 -21.42 9.38 12.54
C ASP A 49 -19.95 9.00 12.80
N ILE A 50 -19.03 9.49 11.96
CA ILE A 50 -17.58 9.30 12.16
C ILE A 50 -17.14 9.90 13.49
N GLY A 51 -17.68 11.08 13.86
CA GLY A 51 -17.42 11.72 15.14
C GLY A 51 -17.90 10.87 16.32
N LEU A 52 -19.13 10.36 16.24
CA LEU A 52 -19.72 9.52 17.29
C LEU A 52 -18.96 8.20 17.49
N ILE A 53 -18.58 7.53 16.39
CA ILE A 53 -17.77 6.30 16.43
C ILE A 53 -16.42 6.58 17.08
N ASN A 54 -15.76 7.64 16.63
CA ASN A 54 -14.47 8.05 17.16
C ASN A 54 -14.53 8.37 18.66
N ASP A 55 -15.55 9.10 19.11
CA ASP A 55 -15.69 9.46 20.53
C ASP A 55 -16.05 8.26 21.41
N CYS A 56 -16.82 7.31 20.89
CA CYS A 56 -17.10 6.04 21.56
C CYS A 56 -15.81 5.22 21.73
N LEU A 57 -15.04 5.04 20.65
CA LEU A 57 -13.81 4.25 20.68
C LEU A 57 -12.71 4.88 21.52
N LYS A 58 -12.56 6.22 21.50
CA LYS A 58 -11.63 6.91 22.40
C LYS A 58 -11.92 6.63 23.86
N ARG A 59 -13.19 6.65 24.26
CA ARG A 59 -13.59 6.30 25.64
C ARG A 59 -13.39 4.81 25.92
N PHE A 60 -13.74 3.94 24.98
CA PHE A 60 -13.49 2.51 25.10
C PHE A 60 -12.01 2.20 25.33
N MET A 61 -11.11 2.79 24.54
CA MET A 61 -9.67 2.61 24.67
C MET A 61 -9.12 3.22 25.97
N ALA A 62 -9.55 4.43 26.33
CA ALA A 62 -9.13 5.06 27.58
C ALA A 62 -9.55 4.23 28.80
N ASN A 63 -10.79 3.75 28.83
CA ASN A 63 -11.30 2.92 29.91
C ASN A 63 -10.67 1.53 29.95
N THR A 64 -10.26 0.99 28.79
CA THR A 64 -9.63 -0.33 28.69
C THR A 64 -8.16 -0.30 29.10
N LEU A 65 -7.40 0.70 28.65
CA LEU A 65 -5.94 0.71 28.72
C LEU A 65 -5.37 1.65 29.78
N LYS A 66 -6.00 2.81 29.98
CA LYS A 66 -5.47 3.86 30.87
C LYS A 66 -6.12 3.83 32.25
N PHE A 67 -7.44 3.65 32.32
CA PHE A 67 -8.21 3.72 33.57
C PHE A 67 -8.63 2.34 34.11
N ASN A 68 -7.96 1.27 33.67
CA ASN A 68 -8.26 -0.10 34.05
C ASN A 68 -7.19 -0.65 35.00
N ASP A 69 -7.45 -0.65 36.30
CA ASP A 69 -6.48 -1.14 37.28
C ASP A 69 -6.29 -2.67 37.25
N PHE A 70 -7.19 -3.38 36.57
CA PHE A 70 -7.23 -4.84 36.52
C PHE A 70 -6.33 -5.45 35.43
N ILE A 71 -5.76 -4.64 34.53
CA ILE A 71 -4.87 -5.13 33.47
C ILE A 71 -3.40 -5.09 33.90
N LYS A 72 -2.64 -6.07 33.41
CA LYS A 72 -1.18 -6.13 33.58
C LYS A 72 -0.48 -5.43 32.41
N ARG A 73 -0.83 -5.82 31.19
CA ARG A 73 -0.34 -5.29 29.91
C ARG A 73 -1.40 -5.51 28.82
N SER A 74 -1.26 -4.76 27.73
CA SER A 74 -2.03 -4.95 26.52
C SER A 74 -1.11 -5.06 25.31
N LEU A 75 -1.52 -5.84 24.32
CA LEU A 75 -0.91 -5.88 22.99
C LEU A 75 -1.99 -5.62 21.95
N ILE A 76 -1.72 -4.76 20.99
CA ILE A 76 -2.69 -4.32 19.97
C ILE A 76 -2.06 -4.55 18.61
N PHE A 77 -2.74 -5.30 17.76
CA PHE A 77 -2.39 -5.47 16.36
C PHE A 77 -3.31 -4.65 15.47
N ALA A 78 -2.70 -3.97 14.52
CA ALA A 78 -3.37 -3.19 13.48
C ALA A 78 -2.46 -3.14 12.25
N CYS A 79 -3.04 -3.07 11.06
CA CYS A 79 -2.27 -2.82 9.84
C CYS A 79 -2.20 -1.32 9.54
N VAL A 80 -3.31 -0.60 9.74
CA VAL A 80 -3.46 0.81 9.34
C VAL A 80 -3.23 1.79 10.49
N ARG A 81 -2.23 2.68 10.36
CA ARG A 81 -1.91 3.69 11.39
C ARG A 81 -3.06 4.65 11.66
N LEU A 82 -3.93 4.87 10.68
CA LEU A 82 -5.14 5.69 10.82
C LEU A 82 -6.03 5.28 12.00
N ALA A 83 -6.00 4.00 12.41
CA ALA A 83 -6.70 3.51 13.60
C ALA A 83 -6.25 4.21 14.89
N GLY A 84 -5.03 4.76 14.94
CA GLY A 84 -4.54 5.58 16.04
C GLY A 84 -5.43 6.80 16.33
N ALA A 85 -6.20 7.30 15.36
CA ALA A 85 -7.16 8.39 15.57
C ALA A 85 -8.20 8.06 16.66
N PHE A 86 -8.50 6.77 16.85
CA PHE A 86 -9.47 6.26 17.82
C PHE A 86 -8.88 6.06 19.23
N SER A 87 -7.56 6.27 19.44
CA SER A 87 -6.90 5.98 20.72
C SER A 87 -7.16 7.05 21.79
N GLY A 88 -7.32 8.32 21.38
CA GLY A 88 -7.64 9.42 22.30
C GLY A 88 -6.66 9.52 23.47
N ASP A 89 -7.17 9.57 24.69
CA ASP A 89 -6.35 9.67 25.90
C ASP A 89 -5.48 8.43 26.16
N ALA A 90 -5.84 7.28 25.59
CA ALA A 90 -5.05 6.05 25.70
C ALA A 90 -3.74 6.13 24.90
N ALA A 91 -3.62 7.04 23.93
CA ALA A 91 -2.39 7.20 23.14
C ALA A 91 -1.15 7.48 24.01
N ARG A 92 -1.32 8.08 25.20
CA ARG A 92 -0.21 8.34 26.14
C ARG A 92 0.35 7.09 26.82
N VAL A 93 -0.34 5.96 26.72
CA VAL A 93 0.08 4.67 27.31
C VAL A 93 0.28 3.60 26.23
N ILE A 94 0.26 3.99 24.96
CA ILE A 94 0.50 3.11 23.81
C ILE A 94 1.86 3.48 23.23
N GLU A 95 2.72 2.48 23.13
CA GLU A 95 3.97 2.56 22.39
C GLU A 95 3.77 1.85 21.05
N HIS A 96 4.22 2.47 19.95
CA HIS A 96 4.00 1.96 18.60
C HIS A 96 5.26 1.26 18.08
N TYR A 97 5.12 0.03 17.59
CA TYR A 97 6.21 -0.73 16.99
C TYR A 97 5.88 -1.04 15.51
N PRO A 98 6.35 -0.21 14.55
CA PRO A 98 6.16 -0.48 13.13
C PRO A 98 7.01 -1.67 12.71
N PHE A 99 6.37 -2.78 12.35
CA PHE A 99 7.06 -4.06 12.16
C PHE A 99 8.18 -4.05 11.11
N LEU A 100 7.95 -3.39 9.98
CA LEU A 100 8.96 -3.30 8.92
C LEU A 100 10.06 -2.27 9.22
N SER A 101 10.01 -1.59 10.37
CA SER A 101 11.06 -0.65 10.81
C SER A 101 11.74 -1.10 12.10
N ASP A 102 11.34 -2.23 12.68
CA ASP A 102 11.89 -2.75 13.93
C ASP A 102 12.34 -4.21 13.77
N LEU A 103 13.65 -4.42 13.73
CA LEU A 103 14.26 -5.74 13.54
C LEU A 103 13.96 -6.74 14.66
N ARG A 104 13.57 -6.26 15.85
CA ARG A 104 13.17 -7.13 16.95
C ARG A 104 11.88 -7.89 16.62
N TYR A 105 11.03 -7.32 15.76
CA TYR A 105 9.71 -7.88 15.44
C TYR A 105 9.56 -8.31 13.99
N ALA A 106 10.27 -7.67 13.05
CA ALA A 106 10.13 -7.93 11.61
C ALA A 106 10.20 -9.43 11.22
N PRO A 107 11.13 -10.25 11.76
CA PRO A 107 11.24 -11.67 11.40
C PRO A 107 10.00 -12.52 11.71
N TYR A 108 9.10 -12.05 12.59
CA TYR A 108 8.00 -12.86 13.11
C TYR A 108 6.67 -12.68 12.37
N LEU A 109 6.60 -11.83 11.34
CA LEU A 109 5.35 -11.51 10.61
C LEU A 109 5.31 -11.98 9.16
N GLY A 110 6.20 -12.89 8.81
CA GLY A 110 6.18 -13.55 7.52
C GLY A 110 7.20 -14.68 7.50
N PHE A 111 7.71 -14.99 6.32
CA PHE A 111 8.88 -15.84 6.20
C PHE A 111 10.09 -15.01 5.81
N THR A 112 11.20 -15.28 6.48
CA THR A 112 12.53 -14.85 6.05
C THR A 112 13.01 -15.67 4.84
N ASP A 113 14.04 -15.18 4.15
CA ASP A 113 14.71 -15.93 3.09
C ASP A 113 15.07 -17.37 3.50
N GLU A 114 15.62 -17.54 4.71
CA GLU A 114 16.06 -18.83 5.22
C GLU A 114 14.89 -19.75 5.55
N GLU A 115 13.79 -19.23 6.08
CA GLU A 115 12.58 -20.01 6.31
C GLU A 115 11.93 -20.46 5.02
N VAL A 116 11.91 -19.62 3.97
CA VAL A 116 11.42 -20.03 2.64
C VAL A 116 12.31 -21.12 2.05
N LYS A 117 13.64 -20.98 2.13
CA LYS A 117 14.58 -22.03 1.68
C LYS A 117 14.36 -23.32 2.46
N HIS A 118 14.25 -23.25 3.79
CA HIS A 118 14.01 -24.42 4.63
C HIS A 118 12.68 -25.11 4.29
N LEU A 119 11.60 -24.33 4.11
CA LEU A 119 10.30 -24.83 3.71
C LEU A 119 10.35 -25.60 2.38
N LEU A 120 11.10 -25.08 1.40
CA LEU A 120 11.31 -25.76 0.11
C LEU A 120 12.15 -27.03 0.23
N GLU A 121 12.98 -27.14 1.28
CA GLU A 121 13.85 -28.28 1.50
C GLU A 121 13.16 -29.46 2.20
N LEU A 122 11.97 -29.24 2.78
CA LEU A 122 11.19 -30.30 3.42
C LEU A 122 10.89 -31.43 2.43
N PRO A 123 11.09 -32.73 2.81
CA PRO A 123 10.95 -33.85 1.89
C PRO A 123 9.60 -33.90 1.15
N GLU A 124 8.51 -33.59 1.85
CA GLU A 124 7.15 -33.56 1.29
C GLU A 124 6.99 -32.43 0.26
N VAL A 125 7.53 -31.25 0.55
CA VAL A 125 7.49 -30.09 -0.35
C VAL A 125 8.38 -30.34 -1.56
N LYS A 126 9.59 -30.89 -1.40
CA LYS A 126 10.44 -31.27 -2.54
C LYS A 126 9.77 -32.28 -3.46
N ALA A 127 9.18 -33.32 -2.88
CA ALA A 127 8.55 -34.39 -3.65
C ALA A 127 7.35 -33.88 -4.47
N ALA A 128 6.52 -33.02 -3.90
CA ALA A 128 5.30 -32.53 -4.55
C ALA A 128 5.51 -31.24 -5.38
N CYS A 129 6.44 -30.39 -4.96
CA CYS A 129 6.63 -29.04 -5.48
C CYS A 129 8.04 -28.77 -6.02
N GLY A 130 8.84 -29.79 -6.36
CA GLY A 130 10.25 -29.64 -6.77
C GLY A 130 10.54 -28.76 -8.00
N LYS A 131 9.51 -28.26 -8.69
CA LYS A 131 9.61 -27.21 -9.73
C LYS A 131 9.67 -25.79 -9.15
N VAL A 132 9.24 -25.60 -7.90
CA VAL A 132 9.29 -24.33 -7.17
C VAL A 132 10.65 -24.22 -6.51
N THR A 133 11.42 -23.20 -6.90
CA THR A 133 12.70 -22.89 -6.28
C THR A 133 12.59 -21.60 -5.48
N PHE A 134 13.60 -21.29 -4.65
CA PHE A 134 13.67 -20.00 -3.97
C PHE A 134 13.59 -18.84 -4.97
N LYS A 135 14.35 -18.91 -6.07
CA LYS A 135 14.30 -17.94 -7.18
C LYS A 135 12.89 -17.78 -7.76
N THR A 136 12.17 -18.89 -7.97
CA THR A 136 10.78 -18.86 -8.45
C THR A 136 9.86 -18.10 -7.50
N ILE A 137 10.04 -18.25 -6.19
CA ILE A 137 9.27 -17.49 -5.19
C ILE A 137 9.67 -16.02 -5.25
N THR A 138 10.97 -15.71 -5.19
CA THR A 138 11.50 -14.34 -5.21
C THR A 138 11.08 -13.57 -6.45
N GLU A 139 11.08 -14.19 -7.64
CA GLU A 139 10.67 -13.55 -8.91
C GLU A 139 9.27 -12.91 -8.85
N TRP A 140 8.37 -13.46 -8.05
CA TRP A 140 6.99 -12.97 -7.96
C TRP A 140 6.66 -12.33 -6.60
N TYR A 141 7.22 -12.88 -5.52
CA TYR A 141 6.81 -12.64 -4.14
C TYR A 141 7.94 -12.06 -3.25
N ASP A 142 9.01 -11.46 -3.80
CA ASP A 142 10.27 -10.89 -3.19
C ASP A 142 10.20 -10.16 -1.82
N GLY A 143 9.05 -10.15 -1.15
CA GLY A 143 8.89 -9.78 0.24
C GLY A 143 8.77 -8.28 0.47
N TYR A 144 8.54 -7.91 1.72
CA TYR A 144 8.58 -6.54 2.21
C TYR A 144 9.96 -6.26 2.77
N MET A 145 10.55 -5.13 2.38
CA MET A 145 11.84 -4.66 2.88
C MET A 145 11.74 -4.15 4.32
N VAL A 146 12.70 -4.54 5.16
CA VAL A 146 12.84 -3.98 6.51
C VAL A 146 13.74 -2.74 6.45
N SER A 147 13.31 -1.63 7.06
CA SER A 147 14.07 -0.38 7.10
C SER A 147 15.46 -0.62 7.70
N ASN A 148 16.47 0.01 7.10
CA ASN A 148 17.87 -0.04 7.55
C ASN A 148 18.41 -1.48 7.71
N SER A 149 17.92 -2.41 6.89
CA SER A 149 18.30 -3.82 6.95
C SER A 149 18.22 -4.49 5.57
N PRO A 150 19.09 -5.48 5.26
CA PRO A 150 18.93 -6.32 4.09
C PRO A 150 17.78 -7.33 4.21
N LEU A 151 17.20 -7.48 5.40
CA LEU A 151 16.13 -8.44 5.67
C LEU A 151 14.89 -8.13 4.82
N LYS A 152 14.33 -9.18 4.20
CA LYS A 152 13.03 -9.14 3.55
C LYS A 152 12.09 -10.17 4.17
N ILE A 153 10.82 -9.81 4.24
CA ILE A 153 9.77 -10.62 4.83
C ILE A 153 8.76 -11.01 3.75
N PHE A 154 8.77 -12.28 3.35
CA PHE A 154 7.79 -12.84 2.42
C PHE A 154 6.43 -12.96 3.10
N SER A 155 5.36 -12.65 2.36
CA SER A 155 4.00 -12.98 2.80
C SER A 155 3.86 -14.50 2.90
N SER A 156 3.68 -15.01 4.12
CA SER A 156 3.47 -16.44 4.36
C SER A 156 2.27 -16.96 3.56
N TRP A 157 1.21 -16.15 3.46
CA TRP A 157 0.01 -16.49 2.69
C TRP A 157 0.31 -16.70 1.20
N SER A 158 1.03 -15.78 0.56
CA SER A 158 1.38 -15.90 -0.86
C SER A 158 2.28 -17.11 -1.13
N VAL A 159 3.30 -17.34 -0.29
CA VAL A 159 4.22 -18.48 -0.41
C VAL A 159 3.46 -19.81 -0.25
N LEU A 160 2.67 -19.95 0.82
CA LEU A 160 1.93 -21.18 1.09
C LEU A 160 0.88 -21.47 0.02
N ASN A 161 0.21 -20.45 -0.53
CA ASN A 161 -0.76 -20.65 -1.58
C ASN A 161 -0.13 -21.03 -2.93
N LEU A 162 1.06 -20.51 -3.24
CA LEU A 162 1.83 -20.97 -4.40
C LEU A 162 2.14 -22.47 -4.25
N LEU A 163 2.71 -22.87 -3.12
CA LEU A 163 3.06 -24.27 -2.84
C LEU A 163 1.82 -25.17 -2.87
N LYS A 164 0.73 -24.77 -2.20
CA LYS A 164 -0.55 -25.49 -2.21
C LYS A 164 -1.09 -25.67 -3.63
N ARG A 165 -0.97 -24.66 -4.49
CA ARG A 165 -1.43 -24.76 -5.88
C ARG A 165 -0.56 -25.74 -6.68
N VAL A 166 0.75 -25.69 -6.52
CA VAL A 166 1.64 -26.64 -7.21
C VAL A 166 1.38 -28.06 -6.72
N TYR A 167 1.26 -28.25 -5.41
CA TYR A 167 0.90 -29.53 -4.79
C TYR A 167 -0.39 -30.12 -5.37
N THR A 168 -1.43 -29.30 -5.53
CA THR A 168 -2.75 -29.77 -5.99
C THR A 168 -2.86 -29.94 -7.51
N THR A 169 -2.11 -29.17 -8.30
CA THR A 169 -2.27 -29.11 -9.77
C THR A 169 -1.07 -29.64 -10.58
N GLY A 170 0.08 -29.89 -9.92
CA GLY A 170 1.34 -30.22 -10.57
C GLY A 170 1.95 -29.10 -11.43
N THR A 171 1.34 -27.91 -11.43
CA THR A 171 1.64 -26.80 -12.34
C THR A 171 2.06 -25.55 -11.57
N LEU A 172 3.23 -25.01 -11.93
CA LEU A 172 3.70 -23.72 -11.46
C LEU A 172 2.92 -22.60 -12.15
N LYS A 173 2.02 -21.95 -11.42
CA LYS A 173 1.24 -20.81 -11.91
C LYS A 173 1.10 -19.73 -10.84
N TYR A 174 1.75 -18.61 -11.07
CA TYR A 174 1.67 -17.42 -10.22
C TYR A 174 0.26 -16.85 -10.12
N SER A 175 -0.03 -16.20 -8.99
CA SER A 175 -1.26 -15.44 -8.78
C SER A 175 -1.12 -14.39 -7.70
N SER A 176 -2.09 -13.49 -7.72
CA SER A 176 -2.31 -12.45 -6.73
C SER A 176 -3.03 -13.00 -5.49
N PHE A 177 -2.33 -13.77 -4.65
CA PHE A 177 -2.86 -14.35 -3.42
C PHE A 177 -3.04 -13.32 -2.30
N TRP A 178 -2.20 -12.28 -2.26
CA TRP A 178 -2.26 -11.19 -1.27
C TRP A 178 -3.54 -10.34 -1.44
N ILE A 179 -4.07 -10.24 -2.67
CA ILE A 179 -5.09 -9.25 -3.08
C ILE A 179 -6.52 -9.77 -2.91
N ILE A 180 -6.72 -10.98 -2.39
CA ILE A 180 -8.03 -11.67 -2.43
C ILE A 180 -9.15 -10.89 -1.71
N ASN A 181 -8.80 -9.95 -0.82
CA ASN A 181 -9.66 -8.84 -0.41
C ASN A 181 -8.82 -7.56 -0.44
N PRO A 182 -8.92 -6.70 -1.47
CA PRO A 182 -8.30 -5.37 -1.40
C PRO A 182 -9.09 -4.60 -0.34
N GLY A 183 -8.63 -4.69 0.91
CA GLY A 183 -9.33 -4.18 2.08
C GLY A 183 -9.87 -2.78 1.83
N HIS A 184 -11.16 -2.59 2.12
CA HIS A 184 -11.82 -1.31 2.42
C HIS A 184 -11.72 -0.12 1.43
N VAL A 185 -10.93 -0.18 0.35
CA VAL A 185 -10.75 0.94 -0.58
C VAL A 185 -11.67 0.79 -1.79
N LYS A 186 -12.93 1.17 -1.60
CA LYS A 186 -13.86 1.34 -2.74
C LYS A 186 -13.26 2.35 -3.73
N ASN A 187 -13.59 2.18 -5.01
CA ASN A 187 -13.17 3.09 -6.10
C ASN A 187 -11.66 3.23 -6.33
N LEU A 188 -10.81 2.32 -5.83
CA LEU A 188 -9.35 2.44 -5.97
C LEU A 188 -8.87 2.69 -7.41
N GLY A 189 -9.45 2.00 -8.41
CA GLY A 189 -9.12 2.23 -9.82
C GLY A 189 -9.47 3.64 -10.32
N LYS A 190 -10.57 4.24 -9.84
CA LYS A 190 -10.95 5.62 -10.18
C LYS A 190 -10.04 6.63 -9.48
N LEU A 191 -9.63 6.35 -8.25
CA LEU A 191 -8.64 7.16 -7.54
C LEU A 191 -7.29 7.14 -8.25
N PHE A 192 -6.87 5.99 -8.77
CA PHE A 192 -5.63 5.89 -9.57
C PHE A 192 -5.73 6.56 -10.94
N ALA A 193 -6.94 6.87 -11.41
CA ALA A 193 -7.16 7.65 -12.63
C ALA A 193 -7.14 9.16 -12.38
N GLU A 194 -7.26 9.61 -11.13
CA GLU A 194 -7.24 11.02 -10.79
C GLU A 194 -5.83 11.60 -10.97
N PRO A 195 -5.62 12.69 -11.73
CA PRO A 195 -4.30 13.11 -12.20
C PRO A 195 -3.22 13.20 -11.13
N SER A 196 -3.51 13.83 -9.99
CA SER A 196 -2.54 14.02 -8.90
C SER A 196 -2.13 12.73 -8.20
N VAL A 197 -3.06 11.77 -8.06
CA VAL A 197 -2.76 10.44 -7.54
C VAL A 197 -2.03 9.61 -8.60
N ARG A 198 -2.50 9.71 -9.84
CA ARG A 198 -1.99 8.95 -10.97
C ARG A 198 -0.52 9.21 -11.20
N GLU A 199 -0.09 10.47 -11.17
CA GLU A 199 1.31 10.87 -11.31
C GLU A 199 2.21 10.07 -10.36
N LYS A 200 1.88 10.06 -9.07
CA LYS A 200 2.64 9.33 -8.03
C LYS A 200 2.64 7.82 -8.24
N ILE A 201 1.51 7.25 -8.67
CA ILE A 201 1.40 5.81 -8.96
C ILE A 201 2.21 5.42 -10.20
N GLU A 202 2.23 6.26 -11.25
CA GLU A 202 3.02 6.02 -12.46
C GLU A 202 4.52 6.13 -12.20
N GLU A 203 4.93 7.06 -11.33
CA GLU A 203 6.29 7.17 -10.82
C GLU A 203 6.70 5.86 -10.11
N LEU A 204 5.89 5.38 -9.17
CA LEU A 204 6.08 4.08 -8.48
C LEU A 204 6.19 2.90 -9.45
N ILE A 205 5.34 2.84 -10.47
CA ILE A 205 5.37 1.76 -11.47
C ILE A 205 6.67 1.80 -12.30
N SER A 206 7.13 3.00 -12.64
CA SER A 206 8.23 3.24 -13.58
C SER A 206 9.59 3.18 -12.91
N ASN A 207 9.77 3.99 -11.86
CA ASN A 207 11.02 4.13 -11.13
C ASN A 207 11.15 3.09 -10.02
N GLY A 208 10.03 2.49 -9.59
CA GLY A 208 9.98 1.52 -8.50
C GLY A 208 9.71 2.16 -7.14
N GLU A 209 9.89 3.48 -7.03
CA GLU A 209 9.77 4.25 -5.80
C GLU A 209 9.24 5.67 -6.06
N VAL A 210 8.74 6.32 -5.01
CA VAL A 210 8.32 7.74 -5.01
C VAL A 210 8.60 8.37 -3.66
N LYS A 211 9.02 9.63 -3.65
CA LYS A 211 9.21 10.42 -2.43
C LYS A 211 7.94 11.19 -2.08
N ILE A 212 7.52 11.10 -0.82
CA ILE A 212 6.35 11.81 -0.28
C ILE A 212 6.64 12.41 1.10
N GLY A 213 5.88 13.44 1.48
CA GLY A 213 5.86 13.99 2.83
C GLY A 213 5.45 12.94 3.87
N ARG A 214 6.05 13.03 5.06
CA ARG A 214 5.78 12.09 6.16
C ARG A 214 4.55 12.56 6.96
N VAL A 215 3.56 11.69 7.09
CA VAL A 215 2.45 11.88 8.03
C VAL A 215 2.87 11.32 9.39
N THR A 216 3.28 12.19 10.32
CA THR A 216 3.80 11.82 11.64
C THR A 216 2.70 11.53 12.66
N SER A 217 1.52 12.12 12.51
CA SER A 217 0.38 11.88 13.41
C SER A 217 -0.94 11.81 12.65
N VAL A 218 -1.85 10.98 13.15
CA VAL A 218 -3.20 10.81 12.60
C VAL A 218 -4.26 11.34 13.56
N ASN A 219 -5.34 11.88 13.01
CA ASN A 219 -6.47 12.36 13.79
C ASN A 219 -7.79 12.10 13.03
N VAL A 220 -8.91 12.42 13.67
CA VAL A 220 -10.25 12.19 13.09
C VAL A 220 -10.50 13.00 11.80
N GLN A 221 -9.80 14.13 11.61
CA GLN A 221 -9.93 14.91 10.38
C GLN A 221 -9.27 14.18 9.20
N HIS A 222 -8.11 13.54 9.39
CA HIS A 222 -7.49 12.69 8.38
C HIS A 222 -8.42 11.53 7.98
N LEU A 223 -9.09 10.91 8.96
CA LEU A 223 -10.08 9.86 8.70
C LEU A 223 -11.25 10.36 7.86
N LYS A 224 -11.77 11.56 8.17
CA LYS A 224 -12.84 12.21 7.37
C LYS A 224 -12.36 12.54 5.96
N SER A 225 -11.16 13.09 5.79
CA SER A 225 -10.60 13.41 4.47
C SER A 225 -10.44 12.16 3.61
N LEU A 226 -9.89 11.08 4.15
CA LEU A 226 -9.77 9.81 3.43
C LEU A 226 -11.12 9.18 3.09
N GLN A 227 -12.10 9.25 3.99
CA GLN A 227 -13.45 8.75 3.71
C GLN A 227 -14.09 9.50 2.54
N GLN A 228 -13.94 10.83 2.47
CA GLN A 228 -14.44 11.63 1.35
C GLN A 228 -13.73 11.27 0.05
N LEU A 229 -12.40 11.10 0.10
CA LEU A 229 -11.61 10.69 -1.05
C LEU A 229 -12.06 9.32 -1.60
N ILE A 230 -12.16 8.31 -0.73
CA ILE A 230 -12.61 6.95 -1.09
C ILE A 230 -14.05 6.94 -1.64
N SER A 231 -14.89 7.84 -1.15
CA SER A 231 -16.27 8.03 -1.62
C SER A 231 -16.37 8.86 -2.90
N LEU A 232 -15.26 9.41 -3.42
CA LEU A 232 -15.20 10.31 -4.57
C LEU A 232 -15.99 11.63 -4.38
N GLU A 233 -16.06 12.09 -3.14
CA GLU A 233 -16.77 13.31 -2.71
C GLU A 233 -15.81 14.50 -2.56
N PHE A 234 -15.18 14.87 -3.68
CA PHE A 234 -14.27 16.00 -3.79
C PHE A 234 -14.34 16.61 -5.20
N ASP A 235 -13.97 17.89 -5.29
CA ASP A 235 -13.81 18.62 -6.55
C ASP A 235 -12.34 18.62 -6.98
N GLU A 236 -11.43 18.94 -6.05
CA GLU A 236 -9.98 18.88 -6.21
C GLU A 236 -9.36 18.17 -5.00
N ILE A 237 -8.24 17.46 -5.21
CA ILE A 237 -7.48 16.81 -4.14
C ILE A 237 -6.24 17.63 -3.82
N SER A 238 -6.08 18.03 -2.56
CA SER A 238 -4.84 18.63 -2.08
C SER A 238 -3.68 17.63 -2.07
N GLU A 239 -2.45 18.12 -2.23
CA GLU A 239 -1.24 17.29 -2.13
C GLU A 239 -1.18 16.51 -0.81
N GLU A 240 -1.50 17.16 0.32
CA GLU A 240 -1.58 16.50 1.63
C GLU A 240 -2.54 15.30 1.65
N ASN A 241 -3.69 15.38 0.96
CA ASN A 241 -4.64 14.28 0.89
C ASN A 241 -4.16 13.15 -0.05
N VAL A 242 -3.41 13.48 -1.09
CA VAL A 242 -2.74 12.49 -1.95
C VAL A 242 -1.69 11.74 -1.13
N GLU A 243 -0.84 12.45 -0.39
CA GLU A 243 0.19 11.83 0.47
C GLU A 243 -0.44 10.98 1.57
N LEU A 244 -1.48 11.49 2.24
CA LEU A 244 -2.23 10.74 3.25
C LEU A 244 -2.83 9.45 2.67
N PHE A 245 -3.35 9.51 1.44
CA PHE A 245 -3.86 8.33 0.73
C PHE A 245 -2.75 7.32 0.40
N LEU A 246 -1.59 7.79 -0.05
CA LEU A 246 -0.45 6.92 -0.34
C LEU A 246 0.12 6.27 0.94
N HIS A 247 0.16 6.98 2.07
CA HIS A 247 0.48 6.41 3.38
C HIS A 247 -0.53 5.34 3.79
N PHE A 248 -1.82 5.59 3.60
CA PHE A 248 -2.86 4.60 3.88
C PHE A 248 -2.72 3.34 3.02
N LEU A 249 -2.38 3.48 1.73
CA LEU A 249 -2.10 2.33 0.87
C LEU A 249 -0.83 1.57 1.31
N ALA A 250 0.21 2.29 1.72
CA ALA A 250 1.43 1.68 2.25
C ALA A 250 1.13 0.85 3.50
N ASP A 251 0.38 1.40 4.45
CA ASP A 251 -0.07 0.69 5.66
C ASP A 251 -0.97 -0.51 5.32
N SER A 252 -1.78 -0.38 4.27
CA SER A 252 -2.60 -1.48 3.74
C SER A 252 -1.79 -2.54 2.99
N GLY A 253 -0.46 -2.40 2.94
CA GLY A 253 0.49 -3.35 2.36
C GLY A 253 0.76 -3.18 0.86
N TYR A 254 0.28 -2.13 0.20
CA TYR A 254 0.60 -1.88 -1.21
C TYR A 254 2.05 -1.42 -1.41
N PHE A 255 2.63 -0.76 -0.43
CA PHE A 255 3.96 -0.16 -0.52
C PHE A 255 4.77 -0.39 0.76
N ASN A 256 6.07 -0.55 0.61
CA ASN A 256 7.01 -0.36 1.71
C ASN A 256 7.18 1.13 1.99
N ILE A 257 7.35 1.48 3.26
CA ILE A 257 7.76 2.83 3.68
C ILE A 257 9.22 2.72 4.13
N LEU A 258 10.11 3.47 3.49
CA LEU A 258 11.53 3.53 3.81
C LEU A 258 11.88 4.95 4.30
N SER A 259 12.62 5.04 5.39
CA SER A 259 13.22 6.29 5.86
C SER A 259 14.28 6.78 4.87
N ILE A 260 14.42 8.10 4.77
CA ILE A 260 15.52 8.70 4.00
C ILE A 260 16.63 9.01 5.01
N ASP A 261 17.66 8.19 5.04
CA ASP A 261 18.87 8.50 5.80
C ASP A 261 19.67 9.57 5.06
N LYS A 262 20.08 10.63 5.77
CA LYS A 262 20.91 11.73 5.23
C LYS A 262 22.35 11.31 4.88
N LYS A 263 22.73 10.03 4.93
CA LYS A 263 24.14 9.61 4.95
C LYS A 263 24.69 8.93 3.69
N THR A 264 23.94 8.78 2.60
CA THR A 264 24.44 8.07 1.40
C THR A 264 24.92 8.94 0.24
N ASP A 265 25.02 10.27 0.38
CA ASP A 265 25.52 11.15 -0.70
C ASP A 265 26.95 11.72 -0.49
N ASP A 266 27.64 11.44 0.62
CA ASP A 266 28.96 12.05 0.94
C ASP A 266 30.15 11.06 1.02
N ILE A 267 30.09 9.90 0.34
CA ILE A 267 31.29 9.04 0.19
C ILE A 267 31.53 8.71 -1.29
N GLU A 268 31.73 9.76 -2.08
CA GLU A 268 32.72 9.72 -3.15
C GLU A 268 33.84 10.71 -2.80
N THR A 269 35.09 10.23 -2.87
CA THR A 269 36.36 10.94 -2.66
C THR A 269 36.79 11.17 -1.21
N ASN A 270 37.50 10.18 -0.64
CA ASN A 270 38.94 10.38 -0.39
C ASN A 270 39.64 9.06 -0.04
N THR A 271 40.75 8.88 -0.75
CA THR A 271 41.79 7.88 -0.58
C THR A 271 42.86 8.35 0.43
N TRP A 272 43.56 7.39 1.07
CA TRP A 272 44.79 7.50 1.90
C TRP A 272 44.56 8.05 3.33
N ASP A 273 45.10 7.52 4.44
CA ASP A 273 46.33 6.74 4.69
C ASP A 273 46.20 5.84 5.94
N GLU A 274 47.07 4.82 6.01
CA GLU A 274 47.43 4.03 7.20
C GLU A 274 48.14 4.91 8.25
N ASP A 275 47.87 4.69 9.54
CA ASP A 275 48.87 4.63 10.63
C ASP A 275 48.23 4.32 11.99
N GLU A 276 49.07 3.81 12.88
CA GLU A 276 48.84 2.91 14.01
C GLU A 276 48.37 3.55 15.36
N ASP A 277 47.89 2.65 16.22
CA ASP A 277 48.12 2.54 17.68
C ASP A 277 47.18 3.09 18.77
N GLU A 278 47.01 2.20 19.75
CA GLU A 278 46.73 2.32 21.21
C GLU A 278 45.28 2.34 21.77
N ASP A 279 44.93 1.17 22.34
CA ASP A 279 44.25 0.86 23.62
C ASP A 279 43.41 1.93 24.36
N GLU A 280 42.17 1.56 24.73
CA GLU A 280 41.69 1.49 26.13
C GLU A 280 40.24 0.95 26.20
N ASP A 281 40.03 -0.01 27.11
CA ASP A 281 38.72 -0.55 27.51
C ASP A 281 37.95 0.47 28.36
N GLU A 282 36.73 0.86 27.97
CA GLU A 282 35.70 1.30 28.94
C GLU A 282 34.31 0.83 28.50
N ASP A 283 33.57 0.30 29.49
CA ASP A 283 32.22 -0.23 29.41
C ASP A 283 31.22 0.81 28.86
N GLU A 284 30.58 0.54 27.73
CA GLU A 284 29.39 1.28 27.28
C GLU A 284 28.14 0.40 27.40
N ASP A 285 27.32 0.73 28.40
CA ASP A 285 25.90 0.42 28.40
C ASP A 285 25.29 1.01 27.12
N GLU A 286 25.03 0.17 26.11
CA GLU A 286 24.30 0.56 24.91
C GLU A 286 22.86 0.94 25.29
N GLU A 287 22.66 2.21 25.64
CA GLU A 287 21.37 2.86 25.67
C GLU A 287 20.96 3.08 24.21
N TRP A 288 20.15 2.16 23.67
CA TRP A 288 19.59 2.25 22.31
C TRP A 288 18.67 3.48 22.24
N ALA A 289 19.24 4.64 21.97
CA ALA A 289 18.49 5.85 21.68
C ALA A 289 17.66 5.62 20.41
N ASP A 290 16.34 5.78 20.53
CA ASP A 290 15.40 5.78 19.41
C ASP A 290 15.92 6.70 18.31
N PHE A 291 16.34 6.11 17.20
CA PHE A 291 16.75 6.84 16.01
C PHE A 291 15.48 7.32 15.29
N GLU A 292 14.80 8.32 15.84
CA GLU A 292 13.80 9.07 15.10
C GLU A 292 14.53 9.82 13.97
N SER A 293 14.56 9.22 12.78
CA SER A 293 15.04 9.90 11.59
C SER A 293 14.14 11.11 11.32
N ASP A 294 14.65 12.30 11.65
CA ASP A 294 13.99 13.60 11.51
C ASP A 294 13.92 14.06 10.02
N SER A 295 13.42 13.15 9.17
CA SER A 295 13.18 13.39 7.76
C SER A 295 11.71 13.77 7.57
N THR A 296 11.46 14.97 7.06
CA THR A 296 10.14 15.46 6.65
C THR A 296 9.52 14.63 5.51
N PHE A 297 10.30 13.73 4.91
CA PHE A 297 9.92 12.88 3.79
C PHE A 297 10.21 11.40 4.07
N CYS A 298 9.51 10.52 3.37
CA CYS A 298 9.84 9.11 3.25
C CYS A 298 9.79 8.67 1.78
N VAL A 299 10.29 7.46 1.51
CA VAL A 299 10.22 6.83 0.19
C VAL A 299 9.24 5.68 0.25
N LEU A 300 8.26 5.69 -0.65
CA LEU A 300 7.41 4.53 -0.90
C LEU A 300 8.02 3.67 -2.00
N LYS A 301 7.99 2.35 -1.82
CA LYS A 301 8.52 1.39 -2.80
C LYS A 301 7.58 0.22 -3.00
N ILE A 302 7.45 -0.26 -4.23
CA ILE A 302 6.62 -1.45 -4.48
C ILE A 302 7.35 -2.70 -3.93
N PRO A 303 6.73 -3.50 -3.04
CA PRO A 303 7.43 -4.59 -2.35
C PRO A 303 7.86 -5.72 -3.29
N ASN A 304 6.98 -6.12 -4.20
CA ASN A 304 7.20 -7.29 -5.06
C ASN A 304 6.43 -7.18 -6.39
N PHE A 305 6.68 -8.13 -7.29
CA PHE A 305 6.08 -8.14 -8.61
C PHE A 305 4.56 -8.40 -8.58
N GLU A 306 4.07 -9.21 -7.63
CA GLU A 306 2.64 -9.45 -7.42
C GLU A 306 1.87 -8.13 -7.27
N ILE A 307 2.32 -7.27 -6.35
CA ILE A 307 1.70 -5.97 -6.08
C ILE A 307 1.91 -5.01 -7.25
N LYS A 308 3.12 -5.01 -7.85
CA LYS A 308 3.41 -4.18 -9.04
C LYS A 308 2.42 -4.44 -10.17
N GLN A 309 2.10 -5.70 -10.45
CA GLN A 309 1.12 -6.06 -11.47
C GLN A 309 -0.28 -5.58 -11.11
N HIS A 310 -0.68 -5.69 -9.84
CA HIS A 310 -1.99 -5.25 -9.41
C HIS A 310 -2.17 -3.73 -9.49
N VAL A 311 -1.22 -2.96 -8.95
CA VAL A 311 -1.22 -1.49 -9.02
C VAL A 311 -1.25 -1.04 -10.47
N ARG A 312 -0.43 -1.64 -11.33
CA ARG A 312 -0.42 -1.37 -12.77
C ARG A 312 -1.76 -1.69 -13.44
N ASN A 313 -2.38 -2.83 -13.09
CA ASN A 313 -3.66 -3.23 -13.68
C ASN A 313 -4.81 -2.33 -13.26
N LEU A 314 -4.78 -1.79 -12.03
CA LEU A 314 -5.75 -0.80 -11.57
C LEU A 314 -5.55 0.55 -12.26
N CYS A 315 -4.30 1.03 -12.29
CA CYS A 315 -3.92 2.31 -12.88
C CYS A 315 -4.28 2.39 -14.37
N TYR A 316 -4.07 1.31 -15.14
CA TYR A 316 -4.35 1.26 -16.57
C TYR A 316 -5.58 0.41 -16.93
N SER A 317 -6.54 0.30 -16.02
CA SER A 317 -7.65 -0.65 -16.15
C SER A 317 -8.51 -0.42 -17.40
N GLU A 318 -8.77 0.84 -17.74
CA GLU A 318 -9.56 1.25 -18.90
C GLU A 318 -8.83 0.98 -20.23
N ALA A 319 -7.57 1.41 -20.39
CA ALA A 319 -6.73 1.01 -21.53
C ALA A 319 -6.64 -0.51 -21.69
N LEU A 320 -6.43 -1.27 -20.60
CA LEU A 320 -6.39 -2.73 -20.64
C LEU A 320 -7.73 -3.35 -21.04
N ALA A 321 -8.85 -2.71 -20.72
CA ALA A 321 -10.18 -3.14 -21.18
C ALA A 321 -10.35 -2.89 -22.69
N VAL A 322 -9.90 -1.74 -23.20
CA VAL A 322 -9.90 -1.42 -24.64
C VAL A 322 -9.05 -2.41 -25.43
N ILE A 323 -7.80 -2.65 -24.99
CA ILE A 323 -6.89 -3.61 -25.63
C ILE A 323 -7.54 -4.99 -25.74
N ARG A 324 -8.17 -5.47 -24.67
CA ARG A 324 -8.85 -6.77 -24.65
C ARG A 324 -10.09 -6.80 -25.55
N LYS A 325 -10.94 -5.77 -25.48
CA LYS A 325 -12.18 -5.67 -26.26
C LYS A 325 -11.90 -5.71 -27.76
N PHE A 326 -10.88 -4.98 -28.20
CA PHE A 326 -10.54 -4.82 -29.61
C PHE A 326 -9.39 -5.73 -30.10
N HIS A 327 -8.90 -6.62 -29.23
CA HIS A 327 -7.82 -7.59 -29.51
C HIS A 327 -6.55 -6.92 -30.07
N LEU A 328 -6.21 -5.76 -29.51
CA LEU A 328 -5.08 -4.96 -29.99
C LEU A 328 -3.75 -5.61 -29.59
N ASN A 329 -2.79 -5.66 -30.52
CA ASN A 329 -1.45 -6.16 -30.22
C ASN A 329 -0.69 -5.17 -29.34
N ALA A 330 -0.08 -5.66 -28.25
CA ALA A 330 0.68 -4.83 -27.32
C ALA A 330 1.85 -4.07 -27.99
N ARG A 331 2.50 -4.67 -29.00
CA ARG A 331 3.58 -4.04 -29.76
C ARG A 331 3.05 -2.87 -30.61
N SER A 332 1.91 -3.05 -31.24
CA SER A 332 1.27 -2.02 -32.07
C SER A 332 0.77 -0.85 -31.22
N VAL A 333 0.20 -1.13 -30.03
CA VAL A 333 -0.14 -0.08 -29.04
C VAL A 333 1.11 0.70 -28.63
N LYS A 334 2.21 0.01 -28.31
CA LYS A 334 3.48 0.67 -27.96
C LYS A 334 4.02 1.54 -29.11
N ASN A 335 3.95 1.06 -30.34
CA ASN A 335 4.39 1.81 -31.52
C ASN A 335 3.54 3.07 -31.74
N TYR A 336 2.22 2.95 -31.60
CA TYR A 336 1.29 4.08 -31.68
C TYR A 336 1.62 5.16 -30.65
N VAL A 337 1.73 4.79 -29.38
CA VAL A 337 2.05 5.74 -28.29
C VAL A 337 3.42 6.37 -28.50
N SER A 338 4.42 5.59 -28.92
CA SER A 338 5.76 6.10 -29.22
C SER A 338 5.77 7.09 -30.38
N ALA A 339 5.03 6.83 -31.46
CA ALA A 339 4.94 7.72 -32.60
C ALA A 339 4.24 9.04 -32.23
N LEU A 340 3.21 8.97 -31.38
CA LEU A 340 2.52 10.15 -30.87
C LEU A 340 3.43 11.01 -29.98
N ASN A 341 4.23 10.39 -29.11
CA ASN A 341 5.21 11.12 -28.28
C ASN A 341 6.25 11.86 -29.14
N ILE A 342 6.76 11.21 -30.20
CA ILE A 342 7.71 11.84 -31.13
C ILE A 342 7.07 13.05 -31.81
N LEU A 343 5.80 12.95 -32.20
CA LEU A 343 5.07 14.05 -32.83
C LEU A 343 4.91 15.25 -31.90
N LEU A 344 4.67 15.02 -30.60
CA LEU A 344 4.52 16.09 -29.61
C LEU A 344 5.83 16.80 -29.30
N GLN A 345 6.94 16.07 -29.39
CA GLN A 345 8.28 16.64 -29.23
C GLN A 345 8.78 17.33 -30.51
N SER A 346 8.32 16.89 -31.68
CA SER A 346 8.75 17.42 -32.98
C SER A 346 7.63 17.36 -34.02
N THR A 347 7.04 18.53 -34.32
CA THR A 347 5.92 18.69 -35.26
C THR A 347 6.37 18.64 -36.74
N SER A 348 7.14 17.61 -37.10
CA SER A 348 7.61 17.39 -38.48
C SER A 348 6.61 16.59 -39.31
N GLU A 349 6.59 16.83 -40.62
CA GLU A 349 5.74 16.05 -41.57
C GLU A 349 6.02 14.55 -41.47
N ARG A 350 7.28 14.17 -41.27
CA ARG A 350 7.69 12.77 -41.06
C ARG A 350 7.04 12.17 -39.81
N ALA A 351 7.00 12.90 -38.70
CA ALA A 351 6.38 12.43 -37.46
C ALA A 351 4.86 12.23 -37.61
N PHE A 352 4.19 13.08 -38.41
CA PHE A 352 2.77 12.88 -38.74
C PHE A 352 2.56 11.60 -39.57
N VAL A 353 3.42 11.33 -40.56
CA VAL A 353 3.36 10.11 -41.38
C VAL A 353 3.63 8.87 -40.52
N ASP A 354 4.61 8.93 -39.62
CA ASP A 354 4.94 7.83 -38.71
C ASP A 354 3.78 7.52 -37.76
N LEU A 355 3.11 8.55 -37.22
CA LEU A 355 1.89 8.39 -36.42
C LEU A 355 0.75 7.76 -37.23
N ALA A 356 0.49 8.26 -38.43
CA ALA A 356 -0.56 7.72 -39.29
C ALA A 356 -0.32 6.24 -39.62
N ASN A 357 0.92 5.86 -39.92
CA ASN A 357 1.30 4.47 -40.14
C ASN A 357 1.13 3.61 -38.88
N ALA A 358 1.50 4.12 -37.71
CA ALA A 358 1.35 3.40 -36.45
C ALA A 358 -0.14 3.16 -36.11
N VAL A 359 -1.01 4.16 -36.36
CA VAL A 359 -2.46 4.01 -36.25
C VAL A 359 -2.98 2.97 -37.26
N LEU A 360 -2.57 3.04 -38.53
CA LEU A 360 -2.99 2.06 -39.53
C LEU A 360 -2.64 0.62 -39.12
N VAL A 361 -1.42 0.38 -38.64
CA VAL A 361 -0.99 -0.94 -38.15
C VAL A 361 -1.85 -1.38 -36.96
N LEU A 362 -2.01 -0.51 -35.96
CA LEU A 362 -2.82 -0.77 -34.77
C LEU A 362 -4.25 -1.21 -35.12
N LEU A 363 -4.86 -0.57 -36.12
CA LEU A 363 -6.24 -0.85 -36.53
C LEU A 363 -6.35 -2.07 -37.45
N SER A 364 -5.36 -2.31 -38.31
CA SER A 364 -5.36 -3.44 -39.25
C SER A 364 -5.38 -4.80 -38.55
N GLU A 365 -4.89 -4.85 -37.31
CA GLU A 365 -4.85 -6.05 -36.48
C GLU A 365 -6.14 -6.23 -35.66
N SER A 366 -7.01 -5.21 -35.58
CA SER A 366 -8.28 -5.27 -34.86
C SER A 366 -9.39 -5.87 -35.71
N GLN A 367 -10.14 -6.81 -35.14
CA GLN A 367 -11.22 -7.50 -35.87
C GLN A 367 -12.58 -6.77 -35.83
N LYS A 368 -12.72 -5.62 -35.15
CA LYS A 368 -14.06 -5.08 -34.75
C LYS A 368 -14.20 -3.56 -34.60
N ILE A 369 -13.46 -2.73 -35.34
CA ILE A 369 -13.64 -1.26 -35.25
C ILE A 369 -14.70 -0.83 -36.26
N MET A 370 -15.86 -0.38 -35.79
CA MET A 370 -17.04 -0.23 -36.66
C MET A 370 -17.34 1.22 -37.07
N ASN A 371 -16.81 2.22 -36.35
CA ASN A 371 -17.06 3.63 -36.67
C ASN A 371 -15.97 4.58 -36.10
N GLU A 372 -15.98 5.83 -36.58
CA GLU A 372 -15.05 6.90 -36.21
C GLU A 372 -15.07 7.21 -34.70
N LYS A 373 -16.23 7.14 -34.05
CA LYS A 373 -16.37 7.41 -32.62
C LYS A 373 -15.65 6.35 -31.78
N GLU A 374 -15.74 5.08 -32.16
CA GLU A 374 -14.98 4.00 -31.53
C GLU A 374 -13.49 4.17 -31.74
N LEU A 375 -13.07 4.58 -32.94
CA LEU A 375 -11.67 4.87 -33.23
C LEU A 375 -11.13 5.98 -32.32
N HIS A 376 -11.82 7.12 -32.23
CA HIS A 376 -11.43 8.22 -31.35
C HIS A 376 -11.37 7.77 -29.89
N HIS A 377 -12.35 7.00 -29.42
CA HIS A 377 -12.33 6.47 -28.06
C HIS A 377 -11.14 5.54 -27.81
N ILE A 378 -10.81 4.63 -28.75
CA ILE A 378 -9.65 3.73 -28.62
C ILE A 378 -8.35 4.54 -28.54
N LEU A 379 -8.12 5.41 -29.52
CA LEU A 379 -6.91 6.22 -29.59
C LEU A 379 -6.77 7.09 -28.34
N TYR A 380 -7.84 7.79 -27.95
CA TYR A 380 -7.85 8.61 -26.75
C TYR A 380 -7.59 7.79 -25.48
N THR A 381 -8.29 6.67 -25.26
CA THR A 381 -8.13 5.87 -24.03
C THR A 381 -6.74 5.26 -23.94
N LEU A 382 -6.19 4.79 -25.06
CA LEU A 382 -4.82 4.26 -25.10
C LEU A 382 -3.77 5.31 -24.80
N VAL A 383 -4.06 6.60 -25.05
CA VAL A 383 -3.16 7.73 -24.77
C VAL A 383 -3.36 8.19 -23.34
N TYR A 384 -4.62 8.52 -23.00
CA TYR A 384 -5.08 8.99 -21.70
C TYR A 384 -4.64 8.04 -20.60
N ASP A 385 -4.87 6.73 -20.74
CA ASP A 385 -4.44 5.70 -19.77
C ASP A 385 -3.12 5.03 -20.14
N SER A 386 -2.31 5.65 -21.00
CA SER A 386 -0.90 5.29 -21.09
C SER A 386 -0.06 6.25 -20.29
N ARG A 387 1.01 5.69 -19.73
CA ARG A 387 2.11 6.28 -18.95
C ARG A 387 2.84 7.49 -19.58
N TYR A 388 2.27 8.12 -20.61
CA TYR A 388 3.00 9.00 -21.52
C TYR A 388 2.32 10.35 -21.75
N PHE A 389 1.13 10.58 -21.17
CA PHE A 389 0.38 11.82 -21.37
C PHE A 389 -0.11 12.42 -20.07
N GLU A 390 0.43 13.60 -19.72
CA GLU A 390 -0.29 14.56 -18.89
C GLU A 390 -1.44 15.12 -19.72
N THR A 391 -2.67 14.74 -19.38
CA THR A 391 -3.84 15.35 -20.00
C THR A 391 -4.16 16.65 -19.28
N HIS A 392 -3.76 17.78 -19.84
CA HIS A 392 -4.36 19.06 -19.48
C HIS A 392 -5.76 19.11 -20.14
N SER A 393 -6.77 18.61 -19.44
CA SER A 393 -8.17 18.92 -19.82
C SER A 393 -8.52 20.27 -19.21
N GLU A 394 -8.53 21.34 -20.02
CA GLU A 394 -9.16 22.62 -19.65
C GLU A 394 -10.70 22.54 -19.60
N VAL A 395 -11.28 21.34 -19.65
CA VAL A 395 -12.74 21.16 -19.57
C VAL A 395 -13.05 20.24 -18.40
N GLN A 396 -13.40 20.85 -17.27
CA GLN A 396 -14.16 20.19 -16.22
C GLN A 396 -15.46 19.66 -16.83
N ILE A 397 -15.57 18.34 -16.96
CA ILE A 397 -16.88 17.71 -17.18
C ILE A 397 -17.66 17.96 -15.90
N LYS A 398 -18.55 18.96 -15.93
CA LYS A 398 -19.55 19.20 -14.86
C LYS A 398 -20.23 17.87 -14.53
N LYS A 399 -19.91 17.31 -13.35
CA LYS A 399 -20.72 16.24 -12.75
C LYS A 399 -22.14 16.79 -12.62
N LYS A 400 -23.11 16.02 -13.13
CA LYS A 400 -24.53 16.37 -13.14
C LYS A 400 -24.98 16.92 -11.79
N GLU A 401 -25.67 18.06 -11.84
CA GLU A 401 -26.46 18.59 -10.75
C GLU A 401 -27.40 17.52 -10.18
N LYS A 402 -27.51 17.48 -8.85
CA LYS A 402 -28.59 16.78 -8.16
C LYS A 402 -29.92 17.27 -8.74
N ASP A 403 -30.71 16.35 -9.30
CA ASP A 403 -32.13 16.58 -9.50
C ASP A 403 -32.74 16.97 -8.14
N GLN A 404 -33.21 18.21 -8.03
CA GLN A 404 -34.21 18.58 -7.05
C GLN A 404 -35.54 18.03 -7.53
N GLY A 405 -36.04 17.03 -6.79
CA GLY A 405 -37.42 16.53 -6.86
C GLY A 405 -37.93 16.33 -5.44
#